data_AF-A0A4P2R5J5-F1
#
_entry.id   AF-A0A4P2R5J5-F1
#
_cell.length_a   1.000
_cell.length_b   1.000
_cell.length_c   1.000
_cell.angle_alpha   90.00
_cell.angle_beta   90.00
_cell.angle_gamma   90.00
#
_symmetry.space_group_name_H-M   'P 1'
#
loop_
_entity.id
_entity.type
_entity.pdbx_description
1 polymer ?
#
loop_
_entity_poly.entity_id
_entity_poly.type
_entity_poly.pdbx_seq_one_letter_code
_entity_poly.pdbx_strand_id
1 'polypeptide(L)'
;MSLMIRLVGYLARETERGRLDVAKPERAARQLIALLSAEAQDVSVYGTLPLAPSQIDAIVDENLEMFLRAYGARPKPPVSPRATRRGKKKQAGA
;
A
#
# COMPACT_ATOMS: atom_id res chain seq x y z
N MET A 1 13.54 21.21 4.46
CA MET A 1 13.46 19.94 3.69
C MET A 1 11.98 19.60 3.46
N SER A 2 11.54 19.43 2.21
CA SER A 2 10.11 19.29 1.87
C SER A 2 9.49 17.98 2.41
N LEU A 3 8.23 18.03 2.88
CA LEU A 3 7.45 16.87 3.35
C LEU A 3 7.49 15.71 2.34
N MET A 4 7.35 16.04 1.06
CA MET A 4 7.37 15.06 -0.03
C MET A 4 8.66 14.23 -0.05
N ILE A 5 9.83 14.88 0.08
CA ILE A 5 11.12 14.18 0.05
C ILE A 5 11.23 13.20 1.22
N ARG A 6 10.76 13.60 2.40
CA ARG A 6 10.77 12.76 3.60
C ARG A 6 9.86 11.55 3.45
N LEU A 7 8.64 11.77 2.92
CA LEU A 7 7.66 10.71 2.71
C LEU A 7 8.13 9.70 1.66
N VAL A 8 8.66 10.17 0.53
CA VAL A 8 9.22 9.31 -0.52
C VAL A 8 10.34 8.43 0.05
N GLY A 9 11.29 9.04 0.77
CA GLY A 9 12.38 8.29 1.41
C GLY A 9 11.88 7.30 2.46
N TYR A 10 10.81 7.63 3.19
CA TYR A 10 10.19 6.70 4.14
C TYR A 10 9.59 5.49 3.42
N LEU A 11 8.74 5.71 2.42
CA LEU A 11 8.10 4.63 1.65
C LEU A 11 9.11 3.71 0.97
N ALA A 12 10.20 4.28 0.43
CA ALA A 12 11.30 3.49 -0.15
C ALA A 12 11.94 2.57 0.89
N ARG A 13 12.32 3.10 2.07
CA ARG A 13 12.92 2.29 3.16
C ARG A 13 11.98 1.21 3.67
N GLU A 14 10.68 1.50 3.78
CA GLU A 14 9.70 0.50 4.22
C GLU A 14 9.50 -0.61 3.19
N THR A 15 9.67 -0.30 1.91
CA THR A 15 9.66 -1.28 0.81
C THR A 15 10.91 -2.15 0.83
N GLU A 16 12.10 -1.56 1.02
CA GLU A 16 13.36 -2.30 1.19
C GLU A 16 13.31 -3.27 2.38
N ARG A 17 12.59 -2.89 3.44
CA ARG A 17 12.35 -3.72 4.63
C ARG A 17 11.26 -4.78 4.43
N GLY A 18 10.62 -4.83 3.27
CA GLY A 18 9.54 -5.77 2.95
C GLY A 18 8.27 -5.55 3.76
N ARG A 19 8.07 -4.36 4.35
CA ARG A 19 6.84 -4.01 5.07
C ARG A 19 5.79 -3.39 4.15
N LEU A 20 6.24 -2.77 3.07
CA LEU A 20 5.40 -2.31 1.97
C LEU A 20 5.83 -2.96 0.65
N ASP A 21 4.91 -3.01 -0.30
CA ASP A 21 5.12 -3.39 -1.68
C ASP A 21 4.81 -2.18 -2.59
N VAL A 22 5.76 -1.23 -2.66
CA VAL A 22 5.60 0.01 -3.41
C VAL A 22 6.62 0.08 -4.55
N ALA A 23 6.15 -0.12 -5.78
CA ALA A 23 7.00 -0.03 -6.97
C ALA A 23 7.50 1.39 -7.30
N LYS A 24 6.74 2.43 -6.93
CA LYS A 24 7.04 3.84 -7.23
C LYS A 24 6.76 4.74 -6.03
N PRO A 25 7.73 4.94 -5.12
CA PRO A 25 7.54 5.69 -3.87
C PRO A 25 7.01 7.12 -4.06
N GLU A 26 7.44 7.81 -5.12
CA GLU A 26 6.97 9.16 -5.46
C GLU A 26 5.50 9.19 -5.87
N ARG A 27 5.01 8.13 -6.50
CA ARG A 27 3.60 8.02 -6.88
C ARG A 27 2.76 7.71 -5.64
N ALA A 28 3.19 6.74 -4.84
CA ALA A 28 2.52 6.37 -3.60
C ALA A 28 2.42 7.55 -2.61
N ALA A 29 3.50 8.33 -2.46
CA ALA A 29 3.50 9.54 -1.63
C ALA A 29 2.43 10.57 -2.08
N ARG A 30 2.34 10.82 -3.40
CA ARG A 30 1.32 11.72 -3.95
C ARG A 30 -0.10 11.19 -3.71
N GLN A 31 -0.30 9.88 -3.84
CA GLN A 31 -1.60 9.26 -3.60
C GLN A 31 -2.02 9.35 -2.13
N LEU A 32 -1.11 9.11 -1.18
CA LEU A 32 -1.39 9.26 0.25
C LEU A 32 -1.78 10.71 0.59
N ILE A 33 -1.05 11.68 0.07
CA ILE A 33 -1.38 13.10 0.29
C ILE A 33 -2.73 13.45 -0.35
N ALA A 34 -3.00 12.98 -1.56
CA ALA A 34 -4.28 13.22 -2.23
C ALA A 34 -5.46 12.65 -1.43
N LEU A 35 -5.33 11.43 -0.91
CA LEU A 35 -6.33 10.79 -0.04
C LEU A 35 -6.63 11.65 1.20
N LEU A 36 -5.58 11.96 1.98
CA LEU A 36 -5.72 12.74 3.21
C LEU A 36 -6.26 14.16 2.96
N SER A 37 -5.73 14.84 1.94
CA SER A 37 -6.06 16.25 1.68
C SER A 37 -7.44 16.44 1.07
N ALA A 38 -7.91 15.51 0.23
CA ALA A 38 -9.24 15.60 -0.36
C ALA A 38 -10.33 15.52 0.72
N GLU A 39 -10.21 14.55 1.63
CA GLU A 39 -11.20 14.38 2.71
C GLU A 39 -11.11 15.50 3.75
N ALA A 40 -9.90 15.91 4.12
CA ALA A 40 -9.72 17.07 5.00
C ALA A 40 -10.32 18.33 4.41
N GLN A 41 -10.20 18.55 3.09
CA GLN A 41 -10.85 19.68 2.41
C GLN A 41 -12.37 19.57 2.48
N ASP A 42 -12.95 18.41 2.24
CA ASP A 42 -14.41 18.23 2.28
C ASP A 42 -14.98 18.49 3.68
N VAL A 43 -14.42 17.83 4.71
CA VAL A 43 -14.87 17.95 6.10
C VAL A 43 -14.68 19.36 6.66
N SER A 44 -13.61 20.05 6.26
CA SER A 44 -13.32 21.43 6.68
C SER A 44 -14.04 22.50 5.87
N VAL A 45 -14.85 22.12 4.86
CA VAL A 45 -15.44 23.07 3.90
C VAL A 45 -14.35 23.95 3.29
N TYR A 46 -13.34 23.29 2.71
CA TYR A 46 -12.14 23.88 2.11
C TYR A 46 -11.38 24.84 3.07
N GLY A 47 -11.36 24.50 4.36
CA GLY A 47 -10.69 25.27 5.41
C GLY A 47 -11.54 26.39 6.02
N THR A 48 -12.82 26.50 5.66
CA THR A 48 -13.75 27.46 6.29
C THR A 48 -14.04 27.08 7.75
N LEU A 49 -14.05 25.78 8.06
CA LEU A 49 -14.26 25.25 9.40
C LEU A 49 -12.99 24.52 9.87
N PRO A 50 -12.50 24.77 11.10
CA PRO A 50 -11.37 24.03 11.63
C PRO A 50 -11.75 22.57 11.87
N LEU A 51 -10.82 21.65 11.63
CA LEU A 51 -10.97 20.25 12.01
C LEU A 51 -10.69 20.07 13.50
N ALA A 52 -11.59 19.40 14.20
CA ALA A 52 -11.34 18.90 15.54
C ALA A 52 -10.26 17.80 15.48
N PRO A 53 -9.47 17.61 16.56
CA PRO A 53 -8.46 16.55 16.61
C PRO A 53 -9.01 15.16 16.26
N SER A 54 -10.20 14.81 16.76
CA SER A 54 -10.84 13.53 16.46
C SER A 54 -11.21 13.35 14.99
N GLN A 55 -11.49 14.44 14.26
CA GLN A 55 -11.76 14.38 12.82
C GLN A 55 -10.46 14.15 12.05
N ILE A 56 -9.35 14.76 12.50
CA ILE A 56 -8.03 14.51 11.92
C ILE A 56 -7.64 13.05 12.10
N ASP A 57 -7.82 12.50 13.30
CA ASP A 57 -7.51 11.10 13.60
C ASP A 57 -8.31 10.15 12.71
N ALA A 58 -9.64 10.38 12.57
CA ALA A 58 -10.49 9.58 11.70
C ALA A 58 -10.05 9.62 10.22
N ILE A 59 -9.79 10.82 9.69
CA ILE A 59 -9.31 10.99 8.30
C ILE A 59 -7.98 10.23 8.11
N VAL A 60 -7.06 10.32 9.06
CA VAL A 60 -5.77 9.63 8.98
C VAL A 60 -5.96 8.11 9.01
N ASP A 61 -6.70 7.59 9.97
CA ASP A 61 -6.84 6.15 10.18
C ASP A 61 -7.53 5.46 8.99
N GLU A 62 -8.64 6.02 8.50
CA GLU A 62 -9.42 5.43 7.40
C GLU A 62 -8.63 5.44 6.07
N ASN A 63 -7.99 6.57 5.74
CA ASN A 63 -7.20 6.67 4.51
C ASN A 63 -5.90 5.86 4.59
N LEU A 64 -5.27 5.78 5.76
CA LEU A 64 -4.08 4.96 5.95
C LEU A 64 -4.40 3.48 5.85
N GLU A 65 -5.55 3.04 6.38
CA GLU A 65 -6.02 1.67 6.18
C GLU A 65 -6.18 1.34 4.69
N MET A 66 -6.84 2.21 3.92
CA MET A 66 -6.97 2.03 2.47
C MET A 66 -5.59 1.97 1.78
N PHE A 67 -4.69 2.87 2.15
CA PHE A 67 -3.33 2.91 1.60
C PHE A 67 -2.56 1.62 1.90
N LEU A 68 -2.64 1.11 3.14
CA LEU A 68 -1.98 -0.12 3.56
C LEU A 68 -2.61 -1.37 2.95
N ARG A 69 -3.91 -1.37 2.62
CA ARG A 69 -4.51 -2.46 1.83
C ARG A 69 -3.97 -2.49 0.39
N ALA A 70 -3.68 -1.32 -0.18
CA ALA A 70 -3.14 -1.20 -1.54
C ALA A 70 -1.64 -1.53 -1.63
N TYR A 71 -0.86 -1.12 -0.63
CA TYR A 71 0.61 -1.16 -0.65
C TYR A 71 1.23 -2.00 0.47
N GLY A 72 0.44 -2.63 1.32
CA GLY A 72 0.94 -3.52 2.36
C GLY A 72 1.67 -4.70 1.76
N ALA A 73 2.67 -5.22 2.48
CA ALA A 73 3.39 -6.41 2.06
C ALA A 73 2.42 -7.54 1.72
N ARG A 74 2.43 -7.98 0.46
CA ARG A 74 1.58 -9.09 0.04
C ARG A 74 2.15 -10.39 0.60
N PRO A 75 1.36 -11.23 1.27
CA PRO A 75 1.80 -12.57 1.64
C PRO A 75 2.23 -13.29 0.35
N LYS A 76 3.46 -13.78 0.30
CA LYS A 76 3.91 -14.62 -0.82
C LYS A 76 2.95 -15.81 -0.90
N PRO A 77 2.25 -16.04 -2.03
CA PRO A 77 1.37 -17.19 -2.14
C PRO A 77 2.17 -18.45 -1.83
N PRO A 78 1.63 -19.39 -1.02
CA PRO A 78 2.33 -20.64 -0.76
C PRO A 78 2.65 -21.31 -2.09
N VAL A 79 3.92 -21.67 -2.29
CA VAL A 79 4.37 -22.39 -3.48
C VAL A 79 3.62 -23.72 -3.51
N SER A 80 2.62 -23.84 -4.37
CA SER A 80 1.82 -25.06 -4.48
C SER A 80 2.71 -26.16 -5.10
N PRO A 81 2.93 -27.31 -4.44
CA PRO A 81 3.83 -28.37 -4.95
C PRO A 81 3.35 -29.10 -6.22
N ARG A 82 2.38 -28.57 -6.97
CA ARG A 82 1.51 -29.34 -7.88
C ARG A 82 2.02 -29.48 -9.33
N ALA A 83 3.32 -29.40 -9.60
CA ALA A 83 3.87 -29.51 -10.96
C ALA A 83 4.90 -30.63 -11.20
N THR A 84 5.05 -31.61 -10.29
CA THR A 84 6.02 -32.72 -10.46
C THR A 84 5.40 -34.09 -10.76
N ARG A 85 4.08 -34.18 -11.01
CA ARG A 85 3.38 -35.46 -11.25
C ARG A 85 2.75 -35.63 -12.64
N ARG A 86 3.43 -35.19 -13.72
CA ARG A 86 3.02 -35.53 -15.10
C ARG A 86 4.23 -35.90 -15.96
N GLY A 87 4.87 -37.02 -15.62
CA GLY A 87 6.05 -37.50 -16.34
C GLY A 87 6.49 -38.90 -15.94
N LYS A 88 5.58 -39.88 -15.86
CA LYS A 88 5.96 -41.31 -15.85
C LYS A 88 4.80 -42.23 -16.21
N LYS A 89 4.64 -42.48 -17.52
CA LYS A 89 4.26 -43.79 -18.12
C LYS A 89 4.16 -43.64 -19.65
N LYS A 90 5.31 -43.64 -20.31
CA LYS A 90 5.49 -44.31 -21.60
C LYS A 90 6.38 -45.52 -21.32
N GLN A 91 6.11 -46.62 -22.01
CA GLN A 91 6.83 -47.90 -22.06
C GLN A 91 6.28 -49.05 -21.19
N ALA A 92 5.40 -49.82 -21.82
CA ALA A 92 5.39 -51.29 -21.97
C ALA A 92 4.23 -51.54 -22.97
N GLY A 93 4.37 -52.13 -24.15
CA GLY A 93 5.21 -53.25 -24.56
C GLY A 93 4.27 -54.35 -25.06
N ALA A 94 4.63 -54.99 -26.18
CA ALA A 94 3.94 -56.03 -26.95
C ALA A 94 2.83 -55.56 -27.91
#